data_AF-A0A8C5W4I4-F1
#
_entry.id   AF-A0A8C5W4I4-F1
#
_cell.length_a   1.000
_cell.length_b   1.000
_cell.length_c   1.000
_cell.angle_alpha   90.00
_cell.angle_beta   90.00
_cell.angle_gamma   90.00
#
_symmetry.space_group_name_H-M   'P 1'
#
loop_
_entity.id
_entity.type
_entity.pdbx_description
1 polymer ?
#
loop_
_entity_poly.entity_id
_entity_poly.type
_entity_poly.pdbx_seq_one_letter_code
_entity_poly.pdbx_strand_id
1 'polypeptide(L)'
;MGRRMRGAAATAGLWLLALGSLLVLWGGLLPPRTELPASPPPEDRLPRRPAGSGGPAPAPRFPLPPPLAWDARGGSLKTFRALLTLAAGADGPPRQPPGERRRHVPAGRPRPEERAAVHGGVFWSRGLEEQVPRGFSEAQAAAWLETARDARVVALERGGCGRSSNRLARFADGTRACVRYGINPEQIQGEALSYYLARLLGLQRHVPPLALARVEARGAQWVQVQEELRAAHWTEGSVVSLTRWLPNLTDVVVPAPWRSEDGRLRPLRDAGGELANLSQAELVDLVQWTDLILFDYLTANFDRLVSNLFSLQWDPRVMHRATSNLHRGPGGALVFLDNEAGLVHGYRVAGMWDKYNEPLLQSVCVFRERTARRVLELHRGQDAAARLLRLYRRHEPRFPELAALADPHAQLLQRRLDFLAKHILHCKAKYGRRPGTWLHPEEQRETRDRGMDGGGRAVAPASVWDQPANAQPVPGA
;
A
#
# COMPACT_ATOMS: atom_id res chain seq x y z
N MET A 1 -71.20 21.08 2.83
CA MET A 1 -70.45 20.12 1.99
C MET A 1 -70.28 20.73 0.61
N GLY A 2 -69.04 20.91 0.13
CA GLY A 2 -68.77 21.52 -1.19
C GLY A 2 -67.69 22.59 -1.15
N ARG A 3 -66.41 22.17 -1.05
CA ARG A 3 -65.23 22.95 -1.52
C ARG A 3 -63.88 22.20 -1.39
N ARG A 4 -63.82 20.99 -0.84
CA ARG A 4 -62.55 20.23 -0.68
C ARG A 4 -62.25 19.14 -1.71
N MET A 5 -63.05 18.95 -2.76
CA MET A 5 -62.83 17.86 -3.74
C MET A 5 -62.29 18.27 -5.12
N ARG A 6 -61.92 19.55 -5.36
CA ARG A 6 -61.39 19.98 -6.66
C ARG A 6 -59.85 20.02 -6.77
N GLY A 7 -59.11 19.77 -5.69
CA GLY A 7 -57.64 19.80 -5.69
C GLY A 7 -56.95 18.49 -6.06
N ALA A 8 -57.61 17.34 -5.89
CA ALA A 8 -56.98 16.03 -6.07
C ALA A 8 -57.03 15.50 -7.52
N ALA A 9 -57.97 15.98 -8.35
CA ALA A 9 -58.10 15.53 -9.74
C ALA A 9 -57.08 16.21 -10.69
N ALA A 10 -56.65 17.44 -10.39
CA ALA A 10 -55.72 18.18 -11.25
C ALA A 10 -54.27 17.66 -11.12
N THR A 11 -53.87 17.18 -9.94
CA THR A 11 -52.53 16.64 -9.71
C THR A 11 -52.35 15.23 -10.30
N ALA A 12 -53.41 14.40 -10.30
CA ALA A 12 -53.37 13.08 -10.93
C ALA A 12 -53.25 13.14 -12.47
N GLY A 13 -53.89 14.11 -13.12
CA GLY A 13 -53.81 14.29 -14.58
C GLY A 13 -52.42 14.71 -15.08
N LEU A 14 -51.72 15.55 -14.30
CA LEU A 14 -50.35 15.99 -14.62
C LEU A 14 -49.31 14.86 -14.49
N TRP A 15 -49.50 13.96 -13.53
CA TRP A 15 -48.63 12.78 -13.38
C TRP A 15 -48.80 11.75 -14.50
N LEU A 16 -50.03 11.56 -15.02
CA LEU A 16 -50.30 10.64 -16.12
C LEU A 16 -49.72 11.14 -17.47
N LEU A 17 -49.74 12.45 -17.72
CA LEU A 17 -49.11 13.05 -18.91
C LEU A 17 -47.57 13.02 -18.86
N ALA A 18 -46.98 13.16 -17.66
CA ALA A 18 -45.54 13.02 -17.45
C ALA A 18 -45.07 11.56 -17.64
N LEU A 19 -45.84 10.58 -17.13
CA LEU A 19 -45.55 9.15 -17.33
C LEU A 19 -45.72 8.70 -18.79
N GLY A 20 -46.75 9.19 -19.49
CA GLY A 20 -46.94 8.92 -20.91
C GLY A 20 -45.81 9.46 -21.80
N SER A 21 -45.25 10.63 -21.46
CA SER A 21 -44.14 11.23 -22.19
C SER A 21 -42.81 10.49 -21.97
N LEU A 22 -42.60 9.94 -20.77
CA LEU A 22 -41.41 9.13 -20.44
C LEU A 22 -41.42 7.75 -21.12
N LEU A 23 -42.58 7.13 -21.32
CA LEU A 23 -42.70 5.84 -22.02
C LEU A 23 -42.45 5.95 -23.52
N VAL A 24 -42.83 7.07 -24.16
CA VAL A 24 -42.54 7.33 -25.59
C VAL A 24 -41.05 7.59 -25.82
N LEU A 25 -40.35 8.22 -24.87
CA LEU A 25 -38.90 8.43 -24.91
C LEU A 25 -38.09 7.15 -24.64
N TRP A 26 -38.65 6.17 -23.93
CA TRP A 26 -37.99 4.89 -23.65
C TRP A 26 -38.23 3.81 -24.73
N GLY A 27 -39.33 3.92 -25.49
CA GLY A 27 -39.62 3.01 -26.62
C GLY A 27 -38.74 3.20 -27.86
N GLY A 28 -38.02 4.33 -27.98
CA GLY A 28 -37.20 4.69 -29.15
C GLY A 28 -35.73 4.22 -29.11
N LEU A 29 -35.31 3.47 -28.09
CA LEU A 29 -33.91 3.06 -27.88
C LEU A 29 -33.67 1.54 -27.92
N LEU A 30 -34.59 0.78 -28.54
CA LEU A 30 -34.36 -0.64 -28.82
C LEU A 30 -33.81 -0.82 -30.25
N PRO A 31 -32.64 -1.47 -30.44
CA PRO A 31 -32.12 -1.76 -31.77
C PRO A 31 -32.99 -2.83 -32.47
N PRO A 32 -33.14 -2.79 -33.80
CA PRO A 32 -33.96 -3.76 -34.51
C PRO A 32 -33.36 -5.18 -34.43
N ARG A 33 -34.23 -6.14 -34.13
CA ARG A 33 -33.97 -7.58 -34.22
C ARG A 33 -33.55 -7.92 -35.64
N THR A 34 -32.35 -8.45 -35.82
CA THR A 34 -31.89 -9.07 -37.05
C THR A 34 -32.12 -10.58 -36.95
N GLU A 35 -32.88 -11.11 -37.89
CA GLU A 35 -33.16 -12.53 -38.07
C GLU A 35 -31.93 -13.27 -38.59
N LEU A 36 -31.74 -14.49 -38.10
CA LEU A 36 -30.78 -15.48 -38.60
C LEU A 36 -31.36 -16.19 -39.84
N PRO A 37 -30.56 -16.44 -40.88
CA PRO A 37 -30.79 -17.56 -41.78
C PRO A 37 -29.67 -18.61 -41.72
N ALA A 38 -30.09 -19.83 -42.04
CA ALA A 38 -29.38 -21.10 -41.95
C ALA A 38 -28.18 -21.25 -42.91
N SER A 39 -27.24 -22.14 -42.55
CA SER A 39 -26.21 -22.76 -43.43
C SER A 39 -26.84 -23.90 -44.28
N PRO A 40 -26.14 -24.63 -45.21
CA PRO A 40 -24.69 -24.74 -45.55
C PRO A 40 -24.44 -25.00 -47.09
N PRO A 41 -23.39 -25.72 -47.62
CA PRO A 41 -21.92 -25.83 -47.41
C PRO A 41 -21.11 -25.58 -48.74
N PRO A 42 -19.97 -26.26 -49.06
CA PRO A 42 -18.58 -25.84 -48.81
C PRO A 42 -17.71 -25.69 -50.09
N GLU A 43 -16.54 -25.02 -50.05
CA GLU A 43 -15.35 -25.45 -50.83
C GLU A 43 -14.06 -24.65 -50.54
N ASP A 44 -12.99 -25.43 -50.50
CA ASP A 44 -11.54 -25.20 -50.56
C ASP A 44 -10.97 -23.83 -51.00
N ARG A 45 -9.95 -23.36 -50.25
CA ARG A 45 -8.55 -23.19 -50.73
C ARG A 45 -7.62 -22.55 -49.68
N LEU A 46 -6.48 -23.21 -49.44
CA LEU A 46 -5.27 -22.68 -48.79
C LEU A 46 -4.43 -21.81 -49.80
N PRO A 47 -3.25 -21.25 -49.46
CA PRO A 47 -3.08 -19.83 -49.15
C PRO A 47 -2.15 -19.11 -50.16
N ARG A 48 -2.08 -17.77 -50.13
CA ARG A 48 -0.98 -17.03 -50.77
C ARG A 48 -0.30 -16.07 -49.79
N ARG A 49 0.99 -16.33 -49.54
CA ARG A 49 1.98 -15.37 -49.04
C ARG A 49 2.30 -14.32 -50.11
N PRO A 50 2.76 -13.14 -49.68
CA PRO A 50 4.17 -12.77 -49.92
C PRO A 50 4.82 -12.26 -48.61
N ALA A 51 6.05 -12.64 -48.22
CA ALA A 51 7.32 -11.96 -48.55
C ALA A 51 7.16 -10.44 -48.63
N GLY A 52 7.76 -9.55 -47.83
CA GLY A 52 8.88 -9.60 -46.91
C GLY A 52 9.59 -8.25 -47.04
N SER A 53 9.63 -7.43 -45.98
CA SER A 53 10.55 -6.28 -45.86
C SER A 53 10.53 -5.72 -44.44
N GLY A 54 11.72 -5.53 -43.85
CA GLY A 54 11.92 -5.23 -42.44
C GLY A 54 11.70 -3.78 -42.01
N GLY A 55 11.58 -3.64 -40.69
CA GLY A 55 11.56 -2.39 -39.92
C GLY A 55 11.01 -2.66 -38.51
N PRO A 56 11.57 -2.08 -37.42
CA PRO A 56 11.08 -2.31 -36.07
C PRO A 56 9.71 -1.65 -35.89
N ALA A 57 8.72 -2.44 -35.45
CA ALA A 57 7.37 -1.95 -35.20
C ALA A 57 7.36 -0.92 -34.05
N PRO A 58 6.69 0.24 -34.20
CA PRO A 58 6.50 1.17 -33.09
C PRO A 58 5.53 0.57 -32.06
N ALA A 59 5.81 0.82 -30.78
CA ALA A 59 4.95 0.41 -29.67
C ALA A 59 3.50 0.90 -29.88
N PRO A 60 2.48 0.11 -29.48
CA PRO A 60 1.08 0.50 -29.65
C PRO A 60 0.79 1.75 -28.83
N ARG A 61 0.47 2.85 -29.54
CA ARG A 61 -0.09 4.06 -28.95
C ARG A 61 -1.55 3.78 -28.64
N PHE A 62 -1.90 3.75 -27.36
CA PHE A 62 -3.28 3.75 -26.93
C PHE A 62 -3.96 5.07 -27.37
N PRO A 63 -5.18 5.03 -27.94
CA PRO A 63 -5.93 6.25 -28.22
C PRO A 63 -6.30 6.92 -26.90
N LEU A 64 -5.87 8.18 -26.74
CA LEU A 64 -6.36 9.06 -25.67
C LEU A 64 -7.87 9.26 -25.88
N PRO A 65 -8.70 9.16 -24.83
CA PRO A 65 -10.10 9.56 -24.94
C PRO A 65 -10.20 11.07 -25.22
N PRO A 66 -11.23 11.52 -25.95
CA PRO A 66 -11.40 12.92 -26.30
C PRO A 66 -11.60 13.79 -25.04
N PRO A 67 -11.19 15.06 -25.06
CA PRO A 67 -11.39 15.97 -23.95
C PRO A 67 -12.88 16.22 -23.75
N LEU A 68 -13.41 15.86 -22.59
CA LEU A 68 -14.77 16.23 -22.19
C LEU A 68 -14.79 17.74 -21.96
N ALA A 69 -15.53 18.43 -22.83
CA ALA A 69 -15.89 19.83 -22.68
C ALA A 69 -16.62 20.03 -21.34
N TRP A 70 -16.09 20.93 -20.51
CA TRP A 70 -16.74 21.38 -19.29
C TRP A 70 -17.83 22.38 -19.67
N ASP A 71 -19.08 21.94 -19.67
CA ASP A 71 -20.21 22.87 -19.63
C ASP A 71 -20.37 23.41 -18.22
N ALA A 72 -20.12 24.71 -18.10
CA ALA A 72 -20.44 25.52 -16.94
C ALA A 72 -21.97 25.61 -16.80
N ARG A 73 -22.55 24.88 -15.84
CA ARG A 73 -23.82 25.23 -15.18
C ARG A 73 -23.96 24.44 -13.88
N GLY A 74 -24.21 25.19 -12.80
CA GLY A 74 -23.97 24.79 -11.41
C GLY A 74 -24.77 23.60 -10.90
N GLY A 75 -24.13 22.84 -10.02
CA GLY A 75 -24.73 21.73 -9.29
C GLY A 75 -23.82 21.24 -8.16
N SER A 76 -23.94 21.88 -6.99
CA SER A 76 -23.56 21.42 -5.64
C SER A 76 -22.43 20.37 -5.54
N LEU A 77 -21.20 20.85 -5.34
CA LEU A 77 -20.08 20.07 -4.80
C LEU A 77 -20.43 19.62 -3.37
N LYS A 78 -21.01 18.42 -3.24
CA LYS A 78 -21.07 17.72 -1.95
C LYS A 78 -19.66 17.25 -1.61
N THR A 79 -19.04 18.00 -0.71
CA THR A 79 -17.80 17.68 -0.01
C THR A 79 -17.82 16.25 0.53
N PHE A 80 -16.82 15.47 0.15
CA PHE A 80 -16.59 14.05 0.49
C PHE A 80 -16.23 13.82 1.98
N ARG A 81 -16.69 14.68 2.90
CA ARG A 81 -16.22 14.68 4.29
C ARG A 81 -17.28 15.18 5.26
N ALA A 82 -18.38 14.45 5.36
CA ALA A 82 -19.32 14.58 6.46
C ALA A 82 -19.77 13.18 6.88
N LEU A 83 -19.75 12.96 8.21
CA LEU A 83 -20.03 11.73 8.95
C LEU A 83 -18.79 10.85 9.19
N LEU A 84 -18.10 11.10 10.31
CA LEU A 84 -17.61 10.10 11.27
C LEU A 84 -16.75 10.80 12.34
N THR A 85 -17.41 11.53 13.26
CA THR A 85 -16.82 11.90 14.55
C THR A 85 -17.95 12.05 15.57
N LEU A 86 -18.11 11.05 16.44
CA LEU A 86 -18.76 11.22 17.73
C LEU A 86 -17.73 10.81 18.79
N ALA A 87 -17.39 11.78 19.64
CA ALA A 87 -16.53 11.62 20.78
C ALA A 87 -17.30 11.00 21.95
N ALA A 88 -16.67 10.04 22.64
CA ALA A 88 -16.96 9.67 24.02
C ALA A 88 -15.60 9.74 24.73
N GLY A 89 -15.41 10.53 25.79
CA GLY A 89 -16.10 10.44 27.07
C GLY A 89 -15.08 9.84 28.04
N ALA A 90 -14.39 10.71 28.79
CA ALA A 90 -13.26 10.38 29.63
C ALA A 90 -13.70 9.81 30.98
N ASP A 91 -13.14 8.66 31.38
CA ASP A 91 -13.14 8.18 32.76
C ASP A 91 -11.72 7.74 33.16
N GLY A 92 -11.32 8.14 34.36
CA GLY A 92 -9.93 8.08 34.86
C GLY A 92 -9.44 6.67 35.21
N PRO A 93 -8.11 6.48 35.36
CA PRO A 93 -7.52 5.18 35.59
C PRO A 93 -7.55 4.77 37.07
N PRO A 94 -7.76 3.47 37.41
CA PRO A 94 -7.54 2.97 38.76
C PRO A 94 -6.05 2.69 39.03
N ARG A 95 -5.67 2.90 40.28
CA ARG A 95 -4.32 2.77 40.86
C ARG A 95 -3.79 1.32 40.78
N GLN A 96 -2.51 1.15 40.44
CA GLN A 96 -1.77 -0.12 40.57
C GLN A 96 -1.07 -0.23 41.95
N PRO A 97 -0.94 -1.45 42.51
CA PRO A 97 -0.21 -1.69 43.75
C PRO A 97 1.31 -1.87 43.51
N PRO A 98 2.16 -1.71 44.55
CA PRO A 98 3.60 -1.61 44.39
C PRO A 98 4.33 -2.96 44.47
N GLY A 99 5.24 -3.18 43.52
CA GLY A 99 6.61 -3.60 43.81
C GLY A 99 6.94 -5.10 43.81
N GLU A 100 7.67 -5.55 42.80
CA GLU A 100 8.66 -6.63 42.95
C GLU A 100 9.99 -6.21 42.34
N ARG A 101 11.00 -6.05 43.22
CA ARG A 101 12.36 -5.65 42.86
C ARG A 101 13.07 -6.80 42.13
N ARG A 102 13.20 -6.69 40.81
CA ARG A 102 14.17 -7.52 40.05
C ARG A 102 15.58 -6.96 40.21
N ARG A 103 16.49 -7.81 40.68
CA ARG A 103 17.93 -7.53 40.82
C ARG A 103 18.53 -7.11 39.48
N HIS A 104 19.12 -5.92 39.44
CA HIS A 104 19.93 -5.46 38.33
C HIS A 104 21.27 -6.19 38.32
N VAL A 105 21.55 -6.90 37.22
CA VAL A 105 22.91 -7.27 36.81
C VAL A 105 23.45 -6.10 35.99
N PRO A 106 24.65 -5.55 36.26
CA PRO A 106 25.17 -4.43 35.48
C PRO A 106 25.52 -4.91 34.07
N ALA A 107 24.75 -4.46 33.07
CA ALA A 107 25.13 -4.61 31.68
C ALA A 107 26.31 -3.68 31.39
N GLY A 108 27.41 -4.24 30.88
CA GLY A 108 28.55 -3.47 30.38
C GLY A 108 28.09 -2.42 29.37
N ARG A 109 28.78 -1.26 29.35
CA ARG A 109 28.45 -0.15 28.45
C ARG A 109 28.40 -0.65 27.00
N PRO A 110 27.29 -0.44 26.27
CA PRO A 110 27.20 -0.81 24.87
C PRO A 110 28.22 0.00 24.06
N ARG A 111 28.80 -0.65 23.04
CA ARG A 111 29.83 -0.04 22.19
C ARG A 111 29.24 1.21 21.48
N PRO A 112 30.06 2.21 21.09
CA PRO A 112 29.56 3.40 20.39
C PRO A 112 28.74 3.09 19.12
N GLU A 113 29.04 1.97 18.44
CA GLU A 113 28.28 1.50 17.28
C GLU A 113 26.88 0.97 17.62
N GLU A 114 26.65 0.50 18.84
CA GLU A 114 25.32 0.09 19.33
C GLU A 114 24.42 1.27 19.71
N ARG A 115 25.00 2.47 19.88
CA ARG A 115 24.25 3.71 20.15
C ARG A 115 23.70 4.38 18.90
N ALA A 116 24.24 4.07 17.72
CA ALA A 116 23.77 4.67 16.48
C ALA A 116 22.36 4.14 16.14
N ALA A 117 21.43 5.05 15.85
CA ALA A 117 20.09 4.67 15.38
C ALA A 117 20.12 3.94 14.03
N VAL A 118 21.18 4.15 13.24
CA VAL A 118 21.34 3.59 11.89
C VAL A 118 22.65 2.78 11.81
N HIS A 119 22.52 1.50 11.50
CA HIS A 119 23.60 0.58 11.16
C HIS A 119 23.92 0.61 9.65
N GLY A 120 25.20 0.53 9.29
CA GLY A 120 25.63 0.51 7.88
C GLY A 120 25.28 1.76 7.08
N GLY A 121 24.79 2.83 7.73
CA GLY A 121 24.38 4.09 7.11
C GLY A 121 23.01 4.09 6.42
N VAL A 122 22.33 2.95 6.31
CA VAL A 122 21.01 2.84 5.64
C VAL A 122 20.04 1.89 6.32
N PHE A 123 20.46 1.17 7.36
CA PHE A 123 19.61 0.23 8.05
C PHE A 123 19.33 0.71 9.46
N TRP A 124 18.09 0.57 9.95
CA TRP A 124 17.82 0.78 11.37
C TRP A 124 18.68 -0.16 12.23
N SER A 125 19.09 0.31 13.41
CA SER A 125 19.86 -0.53 14.31
C SER A 125 19.03 -1.72 14.79
N ARG A 126 19.70 -2.85 15.03
CA ARG A 126 19.03 -4.06 15.51
C ARG A 126 18.24 -3.82 16.79
N GLY A 127 18.77 -2.98 17.70
CA GLY A 127 18.09 -2.62 18.94
C GLY A 127 16.78 -1.87 18.71
N LEU A 128 16.70 -1.01 17.69
CA LEU A 128 15.45 -0.34 17.30
C LEU A 128 14.46 -1.31 16.66
N GLU A 129 14.92 -2.20 15.77
CA GLU A 129 14.05 -3.21 15.15
C GLU A 129 13.43 -4.15 16.18
N GLU A 130 14.20 -4.56 17.20
CA GLU A 130 13.72 -5.45 18.27
C GLU A 130 12.70 -4.78 19.21
N GLN A 131 12.68 -3.45 19.26
CA GLN A 131 11.70 -2.66 20.02
C GLN A 131 10.40 -2.40 19.26
N VAL A 132 10.37 -2.66 17.94
CA VAL A 132 9.13 -2.57 17.17
C VAL A 132 8.10 -3.53 17.76
N PRO A 133 6.90 -3.05 18.12
CA PRO A 133 5.86 -3.90 18.66
C PRO A 133 5.57 -5.11 17.76
N ARG A 134 5.45 -6.29 18.36
CA ARG A 134 5.40 -7.56 17.64
C ARG A 134 4.20 -7.73 16.71
N GLY A 135 3.15 -6.92 16.87
CA GLY A 135 1.93 -6.97 16.07
C GLY A 135 1.31 -8.36 16.05
N PHE A 136 0.83 -8.79 14.88
CA PHE A 136 0.29 -10.14 14.67
C PHE A 136 1.43 -11.17 14.50
N SER A 137 1.47 -12.20 15.36
CA SER A 137 2.36 -13.34 15.12
C SER A 137 1.78 -14.27 14.05
N GLU A 138 2.65 -15.00 13.34
CA GLU A 138 2.22 -15.95 12.31
C GLU A 138 1.32 -17.06 12.86
N ALA A 139 1.65 -17.59 14.04
CA ALA A 139 0.84 -18.62 14.68
C ALA A 139 -0.56 -18.11 15.06
N GLN A 140 -0.65 -16.90 15.63
CA GLN A 140 -1.94 -16.28 15.96
C GLN A 140 -2.75 -15.94 14.71
N ALA A 141 -2.09 -15.49 13.65
CA ALA A 141 -2.74 -15.20 12.38
C ALA A 141 -3.30 -16.49 11.76
N ALA A 142 -2.48 -17.54 11.68
CA ALA A 142 -2.90 -18.84 11.15
C ALA A 142 -4.08 -19.42 11.92
N ALA A 143 -4.00 -19.45 13.26
CA ALA A 143 -5.09 -19.91 14.10
C ALA A 143 -6.39 -19.11 13.86
N TRP A 144 -6.28 -17.78 13.74
CA TRP A 144 -7.44 -16.94 13.44
C TRP A 144 -8.03 -17.20 12.06
N LEU A 145 -7.19 -17.41 11.02
CA LEU A 145 -7.66 -17.72 9.66
C LEU A 145 -8.47 -19.02 9.63
N GLU A 146 -7.98 -20.07 10.28
CA GLU A 146 -8.68 -21.36 10.34
C GLU A 146 -10.03 -21.21 11.05
N THR A 147 -10.06 -20.52 12.19
CA THR A 147 -11.33 -20.25 12.90
C THR A 147 -12.29 -19.41 12.07
N ALA A 148 -11.82 -18.31 11.45
CA ALA A 148 -12.68 -17.37 10.75
C ALA A 148 -13.38 -17.96 9.51
N ARG A 149 -12.76 -18.95 8.85
CA ARG A 149 -13.32 -19.60 7.65
C ARG A 149 -14.57 -20.42 7.94
N ASP A 150 -14.57 -21.12 9.07
CA ASP A 150 -15.65 -22.04 9.44
C ASP A 150 -16.56 -21.46 10.53
N ALA A 151 -16.20 -20.31 11.10
CA ALA A 151 -16.97 -19.65 12.15
C ALA A 151 -18.38 -19.29 11.67
N ARG A 152 -19.38 -19.73 12.42
CA ARG A 152 -20.77 -19.30 12.26
C ARG A 152 -20.93 -17.84 12.66
N VAL A 153 -21.45 -17.04 11.75
CA VAL A 153 -21.80 -15.63 11.99
C VAL A 153 -23.17 -15.57 12.66
N VAL A 154 -23.23 -14.96 13.84
CA VAL A 154 -24.45 -14.85 14.66
C VAL A 154 -25.08 -13.47 14.60
N ALA A 155 -24.31 -12.45 14.17
CA ALA A 155 -24.82 -11.10 13.95
C ALA A 155 -23.97 -10.39 12.88
N LEU A 156 -24.63 -9.53 12.10
CA LEU A 156 -24.01 -8.74 11.04
C LEU A 156 -24.41 -7.27 11.16
N GLU A 157 -23.63 -6.50 11.91
CA GLU A 157 -23.97 -5.15 12.34
C GLU A 157 -23.51 -4.08 11.33
N ARG A 158 -24.27 -2.98 11.21
CA ARG A 158 -23.88 -1.81 10.42
C ARG A 158 -22.86 -0.96 11.19
N GLY A 159 -21.88 -0.42 10.47
CA GLY A 159 -20.86 0.45 11.05
C GLY A 159 -19.64 -0.31 11.59
N GLY A 160 -18.67 0.44 12.12
CA GLY A 160 -17.40 -0.09 12.63
C GLY A 160 -16.37 -0.42 11.54
N CYS A 161 -16.78 -0.89 10.37
CA CYS A 161 -15.86 -1.38 9.32
C CYS A 161 -15.72 -0.43 8.11
N GLY A 162 -15.71 0.87 8.37
CA GLY A 162 -15.57 1.91 7.34
C GLY A 162 -16.87 2.11 6.55
N ARG A 163 -16.91 1.65 5.30
CA ARG A 163 -18.01 1.93 4.36
C ARG A 163 -19.35 1.36 4.85
N SER A 164 -20.44 1.99 4.41
CA SER A 164 -21.82 1.56 4.72
C SER A 164 -22.21 0.22 4.11
N SER A 165 -21.50 -0.26 3.08
CA SER A 165 -21.67 -1.61 2.51
C SER A 165 -20.99 -2.68 3.35
N ASN A 166 -19.98 -2.33 4.15
CA ASN A 166 -19.25 -3.26 5.02
C ASN A 166 -20.05 -3.55 6.29
N ARG A 167 -19.72 -4.66 6.95
CA ARG A 167 -20.41 -5.09 8.16
C ARG A 167 -19.43 -5.55 9.23
N LEU A 168 -19.81 -5.35 10.48
CA LEU A 168 -19.14 -5.98 11.62
C LEU A 168 -19.81 -7.32 11.89
N ALA A 169 -19.12 -8.41 11.58
CA ALA A 169 -19.56 -9.74 11.93
C ALA A 169 -19.19 -10.07 13.37
N ARG A 170 -20.12 -10.72 14.06
CA ARG A 170 -19.89 -11.40 15.33
C ARG A 170 -19.99 -12.90 15.10
N PHE A 171 -18.95 -13.63 15.48
CA PHE A 171 -18.92 -15.08 15.42
C PHE A 171 -19.55 -15.70 16.67
N ALA A 172 -19.93 -16.97 16.58
CA ALA A 172 -20.55 -17.72 17.68
C ALA A 172 -19.65 -17.83 18.93
N ASP A 173 -18.33 -17.76 18.76
CA ASP A 173 -17.35 -17.73 19.86
C ASP A 173 -17.19 -16.33 20.50
N GLY A 174 -17.97 -15.34 20.05
CA GLY A 174 -17.94 -13.96 20.53
C GLY A 174 -16.86 -13.09 19.89
N THR A 175 -15.96 -13.66 19.07
CA THR A 175 -14.97 -12.88 18.32
C THR A 175 -15.64 -12.11 17.19
N ARG A 176 -14.91 -11.12 16.64
CA ARG A 176 -15.44 -10.17 15.67
C ARG A 176 -14.53 -10.05 14.45
N ALA A 177 -15.14 -9.79 13.30
CA ALA A 177 -14.44 -9.54 12.05
C ALA A 177 -15.09 -8.38 11.29
N CYS A 178 -14.26 -7.55 10.66
CA CYS A 178 -14.75 -6.70 9.59
C CYS A 178 -14.96 -7.51 8.34
N VAL A 179 -16.20 -7.53 7.87
CA VAL A 179 -16.56 -8.14 6.60
C VAL A 179 -16.66 -7.05 5.55
N ARG A 180 -15.79 -7.10 4.56
CA ARG A 180 -15.77 -6.13 3.46
C ARG A 180 -16.37 -6.76 2.23
N TYR A 181 -17.43 -6.13 1.75
CA TYR A 181 -18.10 -6.53 0.52
C TYR A 181 -17.36 -6.02 -0.73
N GLY A 182 -16.58 -4.94 -0.57
CA GLY A 182 -15.91 -4.27 -1.67
C GLY A 182 -16.89 -3.49 -2.54
N ILE A 183 -16.38 -2.58 -3.36
CA ILE A 183 -17.17 -2.00 -4.46
C ILE A 183 -17.19 -2.96 -5.64
N ASN A 184 -16.09 -3.70 -5.83
CA ASN A 184 -15.95 -4.73 -6.85
C ASN A 184 -15.01 -5.87 -6.37
N PRO A 185 -15.00 -7.03 -7.07
CA PRO A 185 -14.13 -8.15 -6.71
C PRO A 185 -12.63 -7.82 -6.75
N GLU A 186 -12.20 -6.87 -7.58
CA GLU A 186 -10.80 -6.45 -7.67
C GLU A 186 -10.27 -5.85 -6.36
N GLN A 187 -11.12 -5.11 -5.64
CA GLN A 187 -10.74 -4.55 -4.34
C GLN A 187 -10.57 -5.63 -3.27
N ILE A 188 -11.44 -6.64 -3.25
CA ILE A 188 -11.30 -7.80 -2.36
C ILE A 188 -10.05 -8.61 -2.72
N GLN A 189 -9.79 -8.79 -4.01
CA GLN A 189 -8.55 -9.42 -4.50
C GLN A 189 -7.31 -8.62 -4.09
N GLY A 190 -7.36 -7.29 -4.20
CA GLY A 190 -6.29 -6.38 -3.78
C GLY A 190 -6.01 -6.47 -2.28
N GLU A 191 -7.05 -6.54 -1.46
CA GLU A 191 -6.91 -6.69 -0.01
C GLU A 191 -6.25 -8.03 0.35
N ALA A 192 -6.73 -9.14 -0.23
CA ALA A 192 -6.18 -10.47 0.01
C ALA A 192 -4.72 -10.57 -0.44
N LEU A 193 -4.40 -10.14 -1.66
CA LEU A 193 -3.03 -10.18 -2.17
C LEU A 193 -2.10 -9.26 -1.38
N SER A 194 -2.59 -8.12 -0.86
CA SER A 194 -1.80 -7.24 0.00
C SER A 194 -1.42 -7.92 1.32
N TYR A 195 -2.34 -8.69 1.92
CA TYR A 195 -2.03 -9.50 3.10
C TYR A 195 -0.93 -10.54 2.82
N TYR A 196 -1.00 -11.26 1.70
CA TYR A 196 0.02 -12.25 1.33
C TYR A 196 1.35 -11.60 0.92
N LEU A 197 1.33 -10.43 0.26
CA LEU A 197 2.54 -9.67 -0.04
C LEU A 197 3.23 -9.20 1.24
N ALA A 198 2.48 -8.75 2.25
CA ALA A 198 3.04 -8.39 3.55
C ALA A 198 3.75 -9.59 4.20
N ARG A 199 3.17 -10.79 4.14
CA ARG A 199 3.85 -12.03 4.59
C ARG A 199 5.14 -12.31 3.84
N LEU A 200 5.15 -12.13 2.52
CA LEU A 200 6.34 -12.32 1.69
C LEU A 200 7.47 -11.34 2.09
N LEU A 201 7.11 -10.10 2.38
CA LEU A 201 8.03 -9.03 2.79
C LEU A 201 8.44 -9.07 4.27
N GLY A 202 7.82 -9.93 5.09
CA GLY A 202 8.08 -9.97 6.54
C GLY A 202 7.35 -8.89 7.33
N LEU A 203 6.31 -8.29 6.74
CA LEU A 203 5.50 -7.19 7.25
C LEU A 203 4.13 -7.64 7.78
N GLN A 204 3.86 -8.94 7.85
CA GLN A 204 2.60 -9.52 8.32
C GLN A 204 2.20 -9.09 9.73
N ARG A 205 3.15 -8.58 10.51
CA ARG A 205 2.90 -8.04 11.85
C ARG A 205 2.06 -6.76 11.82
N HIS A 206 2.10 -6.03 10.71
CA HIS A 206 1.39 -4.76 10.51
C HIS A 206 0.03 -4.94 9.83
N VAL A 207 -0.21 -6.03 9.10
CA VAL A 207 -1.48 -6.26 8.40
C VAL A 207 -2.32 -7.27 9.18
N PRO A 208 -3.58 -6.95 9.55
CA PRO A 208 -4.41 -7.89 10.28
C PRO A 208 -4.64 -9.18 9.49
N PRO A 209 -4.80 -10.33 10.17
CA PRO A 209 -5.16 -11.59 9.53
C PRO A 209 -6.45 -11.44 8.72
N LEU A 210 -6.43 -11.99 7.50
CA LEU A 210 -7.52 -11.92 6.53
C LEU A 210 -7.84 -13.32 6.00
N ALA A 211 -9.13 -13.64 5.94
CA ALA A 211 -9.67 -14.82 5.26
C ALA A 211 -10.72 -14.39 4.22
N LEU A 212 -10.93 -15.20 3.19
CA LEU A 212 -12.03 -14.99 2.24
C LEU A 212 -13.23 -15.88 2.62
N ALA A 213 -14.43 -15.35 2.44
CA ALA A 213 -15.65 -16.14 2.46
C ALA A 213 -16.52 -15.84 1.25
N ARG A 214 -17.43 -16.77 0.96
CA ARG A 214 -18.49 -16.58 -0.01
C ARG A 214 -19.79 -16.34 0.73
N VAL A 215 -20.54 -15.35 0.27
CA VAL A 215 -21.87 -15.04 0.78
C VAL A 215 -22.83 -16.11 0.30
N GLU A 216 -23.21 -17.01 1.19
CA GLU A 216 -24.17 -18.07 0.92
C GLU A 216 -25.25 -18.01 2.00
N ALA A 217 -26.42 -17.42 1.72
CA ALA A 217 -27.46 -17.18 2.72
C ALA A 217 -27.91 -18.47 3.42
N ARG A 218 -27.89 -19.60 2.70
CA ARG A 218 -28.23 -20.93 3.24
C ARG A 218 -27.01 -21.72 3.72
N GLY A 219 -25.80 -21.18 3.58
CA GLY A 219 -24.55 -21.80 4.01
C GLY A 219 -24.40 -21.77 5.52
N ALA A 220 -23.67 -22.74 6.08
CA ALA A 220 -23.50 -22.92 7.53
C ALA A 220 -22.95 -21.66 8.24
N GLN A 221 -22.11 -20.89 7.54
CA GLN A 221 -21.52 -19.67 8.07
C GLN A 221 -22.55 -18.53 8.24
N TRP A 222 -23.51 -18.38 7.32
CA TRP A 222 -24.39 -17.20 7.24
C TRP A 222 -25.86 -17.46 7.54
N VAL A 223 -26.25 -18.72 7.74
CA VAL A 223 -27.65 -19.14 7.89
C VAL A 223 -28.43 -18.37 8.98
N GLN A 224 -27.75 -17.87 10.01
CA GLN A 224 -28.39 -17.14 11.11
C GLN A 224 -28.58 -15.64 10.83
N VAL A 225 -27.93 -15.09 9.80
CA VAL A 225 -27.93 -13.66 9.48
C VAL A 225 -28.49 -13.36 8.09
N GLN A 226 -29.42 -14.20 7.62
CA GLN A 226 -30.04 -14.09 6.28
C GLN A 226 -30.76 -12.76 6.08
N GLU A 227 -31.45 -12.29 7.12
CA GLU A 227 -32.19 -11.02 7.09
C GLU A 227 -31.24 -9.83 6.96
N GLU A 228 -30.12 -9.86 7.67
CA GLU A 228 -29.08 -8.83 7.63
C GLU A 228 -28.33 -8.82 6.30
N LEU A 229 -28.07 -9.98 5.71
CA LEU A 229 -27.53 -10.09 4.34
C LEU A 229 -28.48 -9.46 3.33
N ARG A 230 -29.78 -9.75 3.43
CA ARG A 230 -30.81 -9.15 2.55
C ARG A 230 -30.89 -7.64 2.75
N ALA A 231 -30.88 -7.17 4.00
CA ALA A 231 -30.87 -5.75 4.36
C ALA A 231 -29.56 -5.03 3.99
N ALA A 232 -28.49 -5.79 3.71
CA ALA A 232 -27.23 -5.27 3.18
C ALA A 232 -27.19 -5.25 1.65
N HIS A 233 -28.17 -5.86 0.97
CA HIS A 233 -28.21 -6.03 -0.48
C HIS A 233 -26.94 -6.72 -1.02
N TRP A 234 -26.37 -7.65 -0.26
CA TRP A 234 -25.24 -8.44 -0.72
C TRP A 234 -25.74 -9.53 -1.67
N THR A 235 -25.02 -9.71 -2.78
CA THR A 235 -25.39 -10.68 -3.81
C THR A 235 -24.91 -12.08 -3.39
N GLU A 236 -25.81 -13.06 -3.47
CA GLU A 236 -25.49 -14.48 -3.25
C GLU A 236 -24.32 -14.91 -4.16
N GLY A 237 -23.39 -15.67 -3.60
CA GLY A 237 -22.20 -16.14 -4.29
C GLY A 237 -21.03 -15.15 -4.36
N SER A 238 -21.20 -13.91 -3.89
CA SER A 238 -20.13 -12.91 -3.85
C SER A 238 -19.02 -13.30 -2.88
N VAL A 239 -17.78 -12.96 -3.21
CA VAL A 239 -16.62 -13.14 -2.32
C VAL A 239 -16.42 -11.89 -1.48
N VAL A 240 -16.28 -12.08 -0.17
CA VAL A 240 -16.01 -11.04 0.81
C VAL A 240 -14.73 -11.35 1.57
N SER A 241 -14.05 -10.33 2.07
CA SER A 241 -12.94 -10.52 3.01
C SER A 241 -13.44 -10.41 4.45
N LEU A 242 -12.94 -11.28 5.32
CA LEU A 242 -13.05 -11.19 6.76
C LEU A 242 -11.69 -10.80 7.30
N THR A 243 -11.61 -9.61 7.87
CA THR A 243 -10.40 -9.08 8.50
C THR A 243 -10.64 -9.00 10.00
N ARG A 244 -9.71 -9.51 10.81
CA ARG A 244 -9.86 -9.51 12.28
C ARG A 244 -10.23 -8.13 12.82
N TRP A 245 -11.31 -8.03 13.60
CA TRP A 245 -11.68 -6.79 14.29
C TRP A 245 -10.65 -6.47 15.39
N LEU A 246 -10.26 -5.20 15.47
CA LEU A 246 -9.31 -4.72 16.46
C LEU A 246 -9.96 -3.64 17.32
N PRO A 247 -10.08 -3.86 18.65
CA PRO A 247 -10.55 -2.83 19.56
C PRO A 247 -9.44 -1.81 19.86
N ASN A 248 -9.84 -0.65 20.35
CA ASN A 248 -8.95 0.36 20.95
C ASN A 248 -7.83 0.83 20.00
N LEU A 249 -8.18 1.01 18.72
CA LEU A 249 -7.32 1.64 17.75
C LEU A 249 -7.28 3.15 17.98
N THR A 250 -6.10 3.74 17.84
CA THR A 250 -5.93 5.20 17.90
C THR A 250 -5.39 5.76 16.59
N ASP A 251 -5.72 7.01 16.32
CA ASP A 251 -5.29 7.72 15.12
C ASP A 251 -3.76 7.90 15.09
N VAL A 252 -3.21 7.93 13.88
CA VAL A 252 -1.77 8.14 13.65
C VAL A 252 -1.56 9.31 12.73
N VAL A 253 -0.75 10.27 13.16
CA VAL A 253 -0.38 11.46 12.39
C VAL A 253 0.97 11.23 11.71
N VAL A 254 1.17 11.86 10.55
CA VAL A 254 2.41 11.78 9.78
C VAL A 254 3.61 12.29 10.63
N PRO A 255 4.71 11.54 10.72
CA PRO A 255 5.89 11.96 11.49
C PRO A 255 6.54 13.23 10.95
N ALA A 256 7.30 13.91 11.81
CA ALA A 256 7.95 15.18 11.48
C ALA A 256 8.79 15.17 10.18
N PRO A 257 9.59 14.13 9.87
CA PRO A 257 10.42 14.11 8.64
C PRO A 257 9.63 14.25 7.33
N TRP A 258 8.35 13.84 7.30
CA TRP A 258 7.50 13.99 6.11
C TRP A 258 6.53 15.18 6.20
N ARG A 259 6.64 15.98 7.27
CA ARG A 259 5.92 17.25 7.44
C ARG A 259 6.83 18.46 7.24
N SER A 260 8.15 18.27 7.28
CA SER A 260 9.13 19.33 6.99
C SER A 260 9.08 19.76 5.53
N GLU A 261 9.62 20.95 5.24
CA GLU A 261 9.67 21.50 3.88
C GLU A 261 10.44 20.60 2.91
N ASP A 262 11.47 19.91 3.40
CA ASP A 262 12.27 19.00 2.59
C ASP A 262 11.64 17.61 2.45
N GLY A 263 10.70 17.26 3.33
CA GLY A 263 9.82 16.08 3.28
C GLY A 263 10.56 14.75 3.15
N ARG A 264 11.77 14.64 3.71
CA ARG A 264 12.69 13.52 3.49
C ARG A 264 13.17 12.92 4.80
N LEU A 265 13.39 11.62 4.78
CA LEU A 265 14.03 10.86 5.85
C LEU A 265 15.40 10.38 5.38
N ARG A 266 16.44 11.13 5.75
CA ARG A 266 17.83 10.83 5.38
C ARG A 266 18.58 10.26 6.59
N PRO A 267 19.53 9.32 6.38
CA PRO A 267 20.48 8.92 7.42
C PRO A 267 21.49 10.06 7.63
N LEU A 268 21.09 11.13 8.33
CA LEU A 268 22.02 12.21 8.68
C LEU A 268 22.92 11.73 9.81
N ARG A 269 24.22 11.67 9.52
CA ARG A 269 25.25 11.00 10.34
C ARG A 269 25.82 11.85 11.46
N ASP A 270 25.60 13.16 11.44
CA ASP A 270 26.31 14.05 12.35
C ASP A 270 25.56 14.18 13.67
N ALA A 271 26.29 14.53 14.74
CA ALA A 271 25.78 14.69 16.11
C ALA A 271 24.72 15.81 16.29
N GLY A 272 24.15 16.30 15.17
CA GLY A 272 23.00 17.20 15.09
C GLY A 272 22.06 16.88 13.92
N GLY A 273 22.12 15.67 13.34
CA GLY A 273 21.21 15.23 12.28
C GLY A 273 19.79 15.00 12.77
N GLU A 274 18.81 15.01 11.87
CA GLU A 274 17.37 14.87 12.14
C GLU A 274 17.00 13.70 13.07
N LEU A 275 17.78 12.62 13.08
CA LEU A 275 17.54 11.45 13.92
C LEU A 275 18.11 11.57 15.33
N ALA A 276 19.12 12.42 15.56
CA ALA A 276 19.81 12.54 16.85
C ALA A 276 18.94 13.21 17.93
N ASN A 277 18.00 14.06 17.50
CA ASN A 277 17.10 14.79 18.38
C ASN A 277 15.79 14.04 18.67
N LEU A 278 15.59 12.86 18.09
CA LEU A 278 14.38 12.08 18.26
C LEU A 278 14.49 11.18 19.49
N SER A 279 13.39 11.07 20.23
CA SER A 279 13.26 10.09 21.29
C SER A 279 13.27 8.67 20.72
N GLN A 280 13.56 7.70 21.59
CA GLN A 280 13.53 6.29 21.24
C GLN A 280 12.16 5.86 20.66
N ALA A 281 11.05 6.39 21.19
CA ALA A 281 9.71 6.08 20.72
C ALA A 281 9.46 6.63 19.30
N GLU A 282 9.92 7.85 19.02
CA GLU A 282 9.83 8.45 17.68
C GLU A 282 10.67 7.67 16.66
N LEU A 283 11.86 7.21 17.05
CA LEU A 283 12.69 6.36 16.18
C LEU A 283 12.00 5.03 15.87
N VAL A 284 11.41 4.35 16.88
CA VAL A 284 10.64 3.11 16.68
C VAL A 284 9.46 3.35 15.74
N ASP A 285 8.77 4.48 15.87
CA ASP A 285 7.71 4.88 14.94
C ASP A 285 8.22 5.04 13.51
N LEU A 286 9.36 5.72 13.32
CA LEU A 286 9.97 5.86 11.99
C LEU A 286 10.31 4.51 11.36
N VAL A 287 10.75 3.51 12.15
CA VAL A 287 10.96 2.15 11.61
C VAL A 287 9.66 1.62 11.00
N GLN A 288 8.53 1.75 11.69
CA GLN A 288 7.23 1.27 11.20
C GLN A 288 6.74 2.05 9.98
N TRP A 289 6.95 3.37 9.97
CA TRP A 289 6.58 4.24 8.84
C TRP A 289 7.40 3.95 7.58
N THR A 290 8.70 3.64 7.71
CA THR A 290 9.51 3.26 6.55
C THR A 290 9.01 1.97 5.92
N ASP A 291 8.60 0.98 6.72
CA ASP A 291 7.98 -0.23 6.20
C ASP A 291 6.62 0.02 5.55
N LEU A 292 5.80 0.93 6.11
CA LEU A 292 4.54 1.36 5.48
C LEU A 292 4.78 1.97 4.10
N ILE A 293 5.69 2.93 3.98
CA ILE A 293 5.97 3.62 2.72
C ILE A 293 6.45 2.63 1.65
N LEU A 294 7.31 1.69 2.02
CA LEU A 294 7.76 0.63 1.11
C LEU A 294 6.61 -0.27 0.67
N PHE A 295 5.74 -0.64 1.61
CA PHE A 295 4.59 -1.50 1.34
C PHE A 295 3.54 -0.82 0.45
N ASP A 296 3.18 0.42 0.77
CA ASP A 296 2.24 1.24 -0.01
C ASP A 296 2.79 1.50 -1.42
N TYR A 297 4.10 1.77 -1.54
CA TYR A 297 4.72 1.91 -2.85
C TYR A 297 4.58 0.63 -3.68
N LEU A 298 4.92 -0.55 -3.12
CA LEU A 298 4.83 -1.81 -3.87
C LEU A 298 3.39 -2.16 -4.25
N THR A 299 2.44 -1.87 -3.37
CA THR A 299 1.01 -2.11 -3.62
C THR A 299 0.36 -0.99 -4.43
N ALA A 300 1.02 0.15 -4.66
CA ALA A 300 0.39 1.36 -5.18
C ALA A 300 -0.83 1.83 -4.34
N ASN A 301 -0.83 1.55 -3.03
CA ASN A 301 -1.92 1.98 -2.17
C ASN A 301 -1.90 3.51 -2.05
N PHE A 302 -2.99 4.13 -2.47
CA PHE A 302 -3.13 5.58 -2.49
C PHE A 302 -4.00 6.12 -1.35
N ASP A 303 -4.68 5.27 -0.58
CA ASP A 303 -5.68 5.68 0.43
C ASP A 303 -5.11 5.72 1.86
N ARG A 304 -3.90 6.28 1.99
CA ARG A 304 -3.18 6.51 3.25
C ARG A 304 -2.36 7.82 3.19
N LEU A 305 -1.03 7.74 3.22
CA LEU A 305 -0.17 8.93 3.18
C LEU A 305 -0.25 9.65 1.83
N VAL A 306 -0.38 8.90 0.74
CA VAL A 306 -0.52 9.47 -0.60
C VAL A 306 -1.77 10.34 -0.74
N SER A 307 -2.91 9.95 -0.15
CA SER A 307 -4.12 10.77 -0.18
C SER A 307 -3.95 12.06 0.64
N ASN A 308 -3.18 12.02 1.73
CA ASN A 308 -2.79 13.24 2.45
C ASN A 308 -1.92 14.15 1.56
N LEU A 309 -0.90 13.61 0.88
CA LEU A 309 -0.05 14.38 -0.03
C LEU A 309 -0.83 15.01 -1.18
N PHE A 310 -1.77 14.26 -1.77
CA PHE A 310 -2.69 14.80 -2.77
C PHE A 310 -3.55 15.92 -2.20
N SER A 311 -4.01 15.79 -0.95
CA SER A 311 -4.90 16.75 -0.30
C SER A 311 -4.23 18.07 0.09
N LEU A 312 -2.89 18.12 0.13
CA LEU A 312 -2.13 19.34 0.44
C LEU A 312 -2.46 20.52 -0.48
N GLN A 313 -2.88 20.25 -1.72
CA GLN A 313 -3.26 21.29 -2.66
C GLN A 313 -4.52 22.08 -2.25
N TRP A 314 -5.34 21.53 -1.34
CA TRP A 314 -6.53 22.21 -0.80
C TRP A 314 -6.44 22.49 0.70
N ASP A 315 -5.65 21.70 1.43
CA ASP A 315 -5.56 21.79 2.88
C ASP A 315 -4.12 21.62 3.37
N PRO A 316 -3.41 22.71 3.69
CA PRO A 316 -2.03 22.65 4.14
C PRO A 316 -1.87 21.95 5.50
N ARG A 317 -2.96 21.73 6.24
CA ARG A 317 -2.93 21.10 7.57
C ARG A 317 -3.19 19.60 7.51
N VAL A 318 -3.45 19.03 6.33
CA VAL A 318 -3.82 17.60 6.21
C VAL A 318 -2.76 16.65 6.78
N MET A 319 -1.48 17.03 6.69
CA MET A 319 -0.37 16.25 7.24
C MET A 319 -0.33 16.23 8.77
N HIS A 320 -1.06 17.13 9.44
CA HIS A 320 -1.21 17.18 10.89
C HIS A 320 -2.44 16.42 11.40
N ARG A 321 -3.20 15.80 10.51
CA ARG A 321 -4.40 15.02 10.85
C ARG A 321 -4.11 13.52 10.84
N ALA A 322 -5.07 12.75 11.34
CA ALA A 322 -5.04 11.30 11.25
C ALA A 322 -4.86 10.85 9.79
N THR A 323 -3.96 9.89 9.59
CA THR A 323 -3.69 9.28 8.29
C THR A 323 -4.76 8.23 8.00
N SER A 324 -5.42 8.35 6.85
CA SER A 324 -6.49 7.44 6.45
C SER A 324 -6.03 5.97 6.55
N ASN A 325 -6.92 5.10 7.04
CA ASN A 325 -6.73 3.65 7.12
C ASN A 325 -5.49 3.16 7.88
N LEU A 326 -4.77 4.04 8.58
CA LEU A 326 -3.59 3.74 9.37
C LEU A 326 -3.87 4.05 10.85
N HIS A 327 -3.74 3.03 11.68
CA HIS A 327 -4.04 3.17 13.11
C HIS A 327 -2.92 2.59 13.95
N ARG A 328 -2.89 2.96 15.23
CA ARG A 328 -2.04 2.36 16.23
C ARG A 328 -2.85 1.41 17.10
N GLY A 329 -2.38 0.18 17.21
CA GLY A 329 -2.94 -0.79 18.15
C GLY A 329 -2.51 -0.48 19.59
N PRO A 330 -3.17 -1.08 20.59
CA PRO A 330 -2.87 -0.84 22.01
C PRO A 330 -1.43 -1.19 22.40
N GLY A 331 -0.77 -2.09 21.67
CA GLY A 331 0.64 -2.43 21.86
C GLY A 331 1.63 -1.47 21.18
N GLY A 332 1.16 -0.38 20.57
CA GLY A 332 1.99 0.60 19.87
C GLY A 332 2.29 0.28 18.40
N ALA A 333 1.90 -0.91 17.91
CA ALA A 333 2.11 -1.31 16.52
C ALA A 333 1.27 -0.46 15.56
N LEU A 334 1.87 0.00 14.45
CA LEU A 334 1.11 0.51 13.32
C LEU A 334 0.38 -0.64 12.64
N VAL A 335 -0.89 -0.42 12.33
CA VAL A 335 -1.80 -1.39 11.72
C VAL A 335 -2.30 -0.86 10.38
N PHE A 336 -2.04 -1.64 9.35
CA PHE A 336 -2.33 -1.32 7.96
C PHE A 336 -3.71 -1.89 7.59
N LEU A 337 -4.77 -1.11 7.82
CA LEU A 337 -6.15 -1.48 7.53
C LEU A 337 -6.57 -1.09 6.11
N ASP A 338 -7.62 -1.70 5.58
CA ASP A 338 -8.23 -1.27 4.30
C ASP A 338 -7.24 -1.23 3.11
N ASN A 339 -6.69 -2.40 2.78
CA ASN A 339 -5.75 -2.52 1.66
C ASN A 339 -6.46 -2.74 0.31
N GLU A 340 -7.77 -2.44 0.23
CA GLU A 340 -8.58 -2.53 -0.99
C GLU A 340 -8.11 -1.57 -2.10
N ALA A 341 -7.48 -0.46 -1.72
CA ALA A 341 -6.89 0.51 -2.66
C ALA A 341 -5.51 0.09 -3.19
N GLY A 342 -4.98 -1.06 -2.74
CA GLY A 342 -3.71 -1.62 -3.18
C GLY A 342 -3.85 -2.67 -4.29
N LEU A 343 -2.70 -3.02 -4.88
CA LEU A 343 -2.50 -3.96 -5.97
C LEU A 343 -3.52 -3.74 -7.08
N VAL A 344 -4.25 -4.77 -7.50
CA VAL A 344 -5.24 -4.77 -8.59
C VAL A 344 -5.89 -3.41 -8.85
N HIS A 345 -6.57 -2.85 -7.84
CA HIS A 345 -7.21 -1.54 -7.95
C HIS A 345 -6.19 -0.39 -8.04
N GLY A 346 -5.21 -0.35 -7.14
CA GLY A 346 -4.14 0.65 -7.14
C GLY A 346 -3.32 0.69 -8.43
N TYR A 347 -3.06 -0.46 -9.04
CA TYR A 347 -2.32 -0.64 -10.29
C TYR A 347 -3.09 -0.11 -11.49
N ARG A 348 -4.41 -0.31 -11.52
CA ARG A 348 -5.29 0.26 -12.55
C ARG A 348 -5.24 1.80 -12.56
N VAL A 349 -5.07 2.42 -11.40
CA VAL A 349 -5.01 3.89 -11.26
C VAL A 349 -3.59 4.42 -11.01
N ALA A 350 -2.56 3.59 -11.13
CA ALA A 350 -1.19 3.93 -10.77
C ALA A 350 -0.69 5.19 -11.49
N GLY A 351 -1.03 5.38 -12.77
CA GLY A 351 -0.65 6.57 -13.54
C GLY A 351 -1.15 7.90 -12.95
N MET A 352 -2.22 7.89 -12.15
CA MET A 352 -2.73 9.09 -11.46
C MET A 352 -1.95 9.38 -10.16
N TRP A 353 -1.53 8.33 -9.46
CA TRP A 353 -1.03 8.41 -8.09
C TRP A 353 0.49 8.25 -7.95
N ASP A 354 1.17 7.72 -8.98
CA ASP A 354 2.62 7.47 -8.92
C ASP A 354 3.45 8.76 -8.82
N LYS A 355 2.91 9.90 -9.27
CA LYS A 355 3.47 11.23 -9.03
C LYS A 355 3.57 11.61 -7.54
N TYR A 356 2.90 10.87 -6.65
CA TYR A 356 3.02 10.99 -5.19
C TYR A 356 3.74 9.79 -4.57
N ASN A 357 3.41 8.56 -5.00
CA ASN A 357 4.03 7.34 -4.47
C ASN A 357 5.55 7.29 -4.70
N GLU A 358 6.02 7.61 -5.90
CA GLU A 358 7.45 7.53 -6.22
C GLU A 358 8.29 8.57 -5.45
N PRO A 359 7.94 9.87 -5.44
CA PRO A 359 8.67 10.85 -4.62
C PRO A 359 8.63 10.50 -3.13
N LEU A 360 7.50 9.98 -2.63
CA LEU A 360 7.39 9.54 -1.24
C LEU A 360 8.35 8.37 -0.94
N LEU A 361 8.47 7.37 -1.82
CA LEU A 361 9.47 6.32 -1.64
C LEU A 361 10.90 6.89 -1.68
N GLN A 362 11.19 7.75 -2.66
CA GLN A 362 12.51 8.37 -2.83
C GLN A 362 12.92 9.24 -1.64
N SER A 363 11.94 9.68 -0.83
CA SER A 363 12.19 10.41 0.40
C SER A 363 12.87 9.58 1.49
N VAL A 364 12.82 8.25 1.40
CA VAL A 364 13.30 7.32 2.43
C VAL A 364 14.67 6.75 2.06
N CYS A 365 15.68 6.93 2.90
CA CYS A 365 16.98 6.23 2.76
C CYS A 365 17.42 5.48 4.03
N VAL A 366 16.48 5.19 4.92
CA VAL A 366 16.69 4.32 6.08
C VAL A 366 15.64 3.22 6.07
N PHE A 367 16.06 1.96 6.17
CA PHE A 367 15.20 0.81 5.98
C PHE A 367 15.35 -0.20 7.12
N ARG A 368 14.29 -0.96 7.40
CA ARG A 368 14.41 -2.17 8.23
C ARG A 368 15.23 -3.19 7.45
N GLU A 369 16.33 -3.67 8.02
CA GLU A 369 17.29 -4.53 7.34
C GLU A 369 16.64 -5.84 6.88
N ARG A 370 15.79 -6.43 7.72
CA ARG A 370 15.06 -7.67 7.39
C ARG A 370 14.13 -7.50 6.18
N THR A 371 13.40 -6.38 6.11
CA THR A 371 12.52 -6.06 4.98
C THR A 371 13.34 -5.82 3.71
N ALA A 372 14.40 -5.00 3.80
CA ALA A 372 15.27 -4.70 2.67
C ALA A 372 15.95 -5.96 2.09
N ARG A 373 16.42 -6.89 2.94
CA ARG A 373 16.98 -8.17 2.48
C ARG A 373 15.98 -8.98 1.66
N ARG A 374 14.74 -9.10 2.13
CA ARG A 374 13.67 -9.81 1.39
C ARG A 374 13.37 -9.15 0.05
N VAL A 375 13.31 -7.82 -0.01
CA VAL A 375 13.15 -7.08 -1.26
C VAL A 375 14.29 -7.40 -2.23
N LEU A 376 15.54 -7.34 -1.77
CA LEU A 376 16.71 -7.64 -2.60
C LEU A 376 16.75 -9.11 -3.06
N GLU A 377 16.28 -10.05 -2.24
CA GLU A 377 16.15 -11.46 -2.62
C GLU A 377 15.10 -11.66 -3.73
N LEU A 378 13.92 -11.04 -3.59
CA LEU A 378 12.87 -11.07 -4.62
C LEU A 378 13.34 -10.42 -5.92
N HIS A 379 14.10 -9.32 -5.82
CA HIS A 379 14.66 -8.63 -6.98
C HIS A 379 15.68 -9.50 -7.72
N ARG A 380 16.59 -10.17 -7.00
CA ARG A 380 17.54 -11.11 -7.62
C ARG A 380 16.84 -12.29 -8.29
N GLY A 381 15.76 -12.78 -7.69
CA GLY A 381 14.99 -13.90 -8.23
C GLY A 381 14.12 -13.56 -9.44
N GLN A 382 13.78 -12.29 -9.65
CA GLN A 382 12.84 -11.85 -10.70
C GLN A 382 11.51 -12.61 -10.67
N ASP A 383 11.09 -13.05 -9.48
CA ASP A 383 9.99 -14.01 -9.31
C ASP A 383 8.98 -13.54 -8.25
N ALA A 384 8.83 -12.23 -8.05
CA ALA A 384 7.98 -11.64 -7.01
C ALA A 384 6.52 -12.09 -7.14
N ALA A 385 5.94 -11.96 -8.33
CA ALA A 385 4.56 -12.37 -8.60
C ALA A 385 4.38 -13.88 -8.47
N ALA A 386 5.36 -14.68 -8.91
CA ALA A 386 5.31 -16.14 -8.79
C ALA A 386 5.38 -16.60 -7.32
N ARG A 387 6.21 -15.97 -6.48
CA ARG A 387 6.26 -16.24 -5.04
C ARG A 387 4.98 -15.82 -4.33
N LEU A 388 4.43 -14.65 -4.66
CA LEU A 388 3.15 -14.19 -4.15
C LEU A 388 2.03 -15.17 -4.51
N LEU A 389 1.96 -15.61 -5.78
CA LEU A 389 0.99 -16.59 -6.25
C LEU A 389 1.12 -17.92 -5.50
N ARG A 390 2.34 -18.45 -5.36
CA ARG A 390 2.56 -19.70 -4.61
C ARG A 390 2.09 -19.58 -3.17
N LEU A 391 2.38 -18.46 -2.50
CA LEU A 391 1.96 -18.23 -1.13
C LEU A 391 0.44 -18.09 -1.02
N TYR A 392 -0.18 -17.30 -1.92
CA TYR A 392 -1.62 -17.06 -1.94
C TYR A 392 -2.39 -18.36 -2.20
N ARG A 393 -2.04 -19.10 -3.26
CA ARG A 393 -2.69 -20.37 -3.62
C ARG A 393 -2.53 -21.44 -2.53
N ARG A 394 -1.39 -21.46 -1.84
CA ARG A 394 -1.13 -22.45 -0.77
C ARG A 394 -1.99 -22.21 0.46
N HIS A 395 -2.28 -20.95 0.77
CA HIS A 395 -2.88 -20.58 2.04
C HIS A 395 -4.31 -20.05 1.94
N GLU A 396 -4.82 -19.71 0.75
CA GLU A 396 -6.19 -19.26 0.56
C GLU A 396 -7.04 -20.29 -0.20
N PRO A 397 -7.94 -21.03 0.47
CA PRO A 397 -8.82 -22.00 -0.16
C PRO A 397 -9.70 -21.39 -1.26
N ARG A 398 -10.12 -20.13 -1.11
CA ARG A 398 -10.96 -19.43 -2.09
C ARG A 398 -10.17 -18.73 -3.21
N PHE A 399 -8.87 -19.00 -3.32
CA PHE A 399 -8.03 -18.53 -4.42
C PHE A 399 -8.69 -18.66 -5.82
N PRO A 400 -9.36 -19.77 -6.18
CA PRO A 400 -9.96 -19.93 -7.51
C PRO A 400 -11.05 -18.91 -7.85
N GLU A 401 -11.66 -18.26 -6.84
CA GLU A 401 -12.78 -17.35 -7.01
C GLU A 401 -12.34 -15.92 -7.39
N LEU A 402 -11.16 -15.51 -6.93
CA LEU A 402 -10.58 -14.19 -7.23
C LEU A 402 -9.38 -14.27 -8.18
N ALA A 403 -8.83 -15.46 -8.41
CA ALA A 403 -7.69 -15.73 -9.28
C ALA A 403 -6.38 -15.01 -8.90
N ALA A 404 -5.34 -15.24 -9.71
CA ALA A 404 -4.04 -14.60 -9.58
C ALA A 404 -4.06 -13.14 -10.06
N LEU A 405 -2.98 -12.41 -9.80
CA LEU A 405 -2.71 -11.15 -10.51
C LEU A 405 -2.69 -11.42 -12.02
N ALA A 406 -3.42 -10.61 -12.79
CA ALA A 406 -3.29 -10.59 -14.25
C ALA A 406 -1.86 -10.22 -14.65
N ASP A 407 -1.39 -10.71 -15.81
CA ASP A 407 -0.01 -10.55 -16.26
C ASP A 407 0.50 -9.09 -16.25
N PRO A 408 -0.28 -8.08 -16.69
CA PRO A 408 0.16 -6.67 -16.62
C PRO A 408 0.42 -6.20 -15.18
N HIS A 409 -0.40 -6.66 -14.23
CA HIS A 409 -0.25 -6.36 -12.81
C HIS A 409 0.91 -7.13 -12.19
N ALA A 410 1.12 -8.39 -12.56
CA ALA A 410 2.27 -9.18 -12.13
C ALA A 410 3.60 -8.54 -12.59
N GLN A 411 3.66 -8.09 -13.84
CA GLN A 411 4.82 -7.36 -14.37
C GLN A 411 5.01 -6.01 -13.68
N LEU A 412 3.93 -5.29 -13.38
CA LEU A 412 4.02 -4.02 -12.65
C LEU A 412 4.55 -4.21 -11.23
N LEU A 413 4.11 -5.26 -10.51
CA LEU A 413 4.67 -5.61 -9.21
C LEU A 413 6.19 -5.84 -9.29
N GLN A 414 6.64 -6.58 -10.30
CA GLN A 414 8.08 -6.81 -10.50
C GLN A 414 8.83 -5.50 -10.80
N ARG A 415 8.31 -4.64 -11.68
CA ARG A 415 8.93 -3.34 -11.99
C ARG A 415 9.03 -2.42 -10.76
N ARG A 416 7.98 -2.35 -9.94
CA ARG A 416 7.99 -1.57 -8.69
C ARG A 416 9.00 -2.17 -7.71
N LEU A 417 9.07 -3.49 -7.58
CA LEU A 417 10.09 -4.14 -6.76
C LEU A 417 11.52 -3.83 -7.25
N ASP A 418 11.76 -3.85 -8.56
CA ASP A 418 13.06 -3.52 -9.13
C ASP A 418 13.44 -2.06 -8.86
N PHE A 419 12.49 -1.13 -8.97
CA PHE A 419 12.71 0.27 -8.61
C PHE A 419 13.08 0.41 -7.13
N LEU A 420 12.32 -0.23 -6.23
CA LEU A 420 12.60 -0.20 -4.80
C LEU A 420 13.98 -0.81 -4.47
N ALA A 421 14.33 -1.93 -5.08
CA ALA A 421 15.63 -2.56 -4.89
C ALA A 421 16.78 -1.65 -5.36
N LYS A 422 16.63 -1.03 -6.54
CA LYS A 422 17.60 -0.04 -7.05
C LYS A 422 17.70 1.17 -6.12
N HIS A 423 16.59 1.64 -5.56
CA HIS A 423 16.57 2.74 -4.60
C HIS A 423 17.31 2.39 -3.30
N ILE A 424 17.06 1.20 -2.73
CA ILE A 424 17.80 0.70 -1.56
C ILE A 424 19.31 0.65 -1.85
N LEU A 425 19.71 0.11 -3.00
CA LEU A 425 21.11 0.04 -3.41
C LEU A 425 21.73 1.43 -3.64
N HIS A 426 20.96 2.36 -4.22
CA HIS A 426 21.37 3.75 -4.38
C HIS A 426 21.62 4.43 -3.03
N CYS A 427 20.68 4.33 -2.09
CA CYS A 427 20.88 4.85 -0.73
C CYS A 427 22.10 4.20 -0.08
N LYS A 428 22.32 2.89 -0.25
CA LYS A 428 23.49 2.19 0.29
C LYS A 428 24.80 2.69 -0.33
N ALA A 429 24.84 2.96 -1.63
CA ALA A 429 26.02 3.53 -2.28
C ALA A 429 26.29 4.97 -1.83
N LYS A 430 25.22 5.76 -1.63
CA LYS A 430 25.30 7.17 -1.25
C LYS A 430 25.66 7.39 0.23
N TYR A 431 25.08 6.59 1.12
CA TYR A 431 25.14 6.78 2.57
C TYR A 431 25.83 5.64 3.32
N GLY A 432 26.18 4.54 2.64
CA GLY A 432 26.94 3.43 3.21
C GLY A 432 28.35 3.87 3.64
N ARG A 433 28.95 3.18 4.63
CA ARG A 433 30.37 3.39 4.94
C ARG A 433 31.19 2.87 3.76
N ARG A 434 32.10 3.70 3.21
CA ARG A 434 33.20 3.17 2.40
C ARG A 434 34.13 2.39 3.35
N PRO A 435 34.47 1.12 3.06
CA PRO A 435 35.58 0.48 3.75
C PRO A 435 36.85 1.28 3.40
N GLY A 436 37.47 1.95 4.38
CA GLY A 436 38.84 2.47 4.21
C GLY A 436 39.18 3.89 4.67
N THR A 437 38.26 4.75 5.11
CA THR A 437 38.66 6.06 5.67
C THR A 437 38.69 6.02 7.20
N TRP A 438 39.67 5.28 7.73
CA TRP A 438 40.29 5.62 9.01
C TRP A 438 41.52 6.47 8.68
N LEU A 439 41.33 7.78 8.50
CA LEU A 439 42.46 8.69 8.66
C LEU A 439 42.55 8.97 10.15
N HIS A 440 43.54 8.36 10.79
CA HIS A 440 43.97 8.69 12.14
C HIS A 440 44.28 10.20 12.20
N PRO A 441 43.84 10.94 13.24
CA PRO A 441 44.12 12.38 13.37
C PRO A 441 45.58 12.76 13.71
N GLU A 442 46.56 11.87 13.53
CA GLU A 442 47.95 12.12 13.97
C GLU A 442 48.98 12.27 12.84
N GLU A 443 48.67 11.92 11.59
CA GLU A 443 49.60 12.10 10.45
C GLU A 443 49.45 13.43 9.68
N GLN A 444 48.80 14.44 10.28
CA GLN A 444 48.83 15.82 9.75
C GLN A 444 49.81 16.74 10.49
N ARG A 445 50.56 16.23 11.46
CA ARG A 445 51.58 17.01 12.18
C ARG A 445 53.00 16.84 11.67
N GLU A 446 53.27 15.86 10.80
CA GLU A 446 54.64 15.55 10.35
C GLU A 446 54.94 15.99 8.91
N THR A 447 53.98 16.58 8.21
CA THR A 447 54.17 17.21 6.89
C THR A 447 54.20 18.73 6.93
N ARG A 448 54.16 19.34 8.13
CA ARG A 448 54.23 20.80 8.32
C ARG A 448 55.62 21.34 8.70
N ASP A 449 56.60 20.47 8.92
CA ASP A 449 57.97 20.84 9.35
C ASP A 449 59.10 20.41 8.39
N ARG A 450 58.77 20.01 7.15
CA ARG A 450 59.78 19.87 6.07
C ARG A 450 59.32 20.63 4.83
N GLY A 451 59.74 21.88 4.73
CA GLY A 451 59.47 22.71 3.55
C GLY A 451 59.73 24.20 3.74
N MET A 452 60.82 24.59 4.42
CA MET A 452 61.44 25.88 4.17
C MET A 452 62.79 25.62 3.51
N ASP A 453 62.83 25.76 2.18
CA ASP A 453 64.04 26.15 1.48
C ASP A 453 63.74 27.43 0.71
N GLY A 454 64.64 28.40 0.88
CA GLY A 454 64.49 29.76 0.38
C GLY A 454 64.47 29.82 -1.15
N GLY A 455 63.39 30.40 -1.68
CA GLY A 455 63.26 30.66 -3.11
C GLY A 455 61.81 30.55 -3.56
N GLY A 456 61.01 31.58 -3.32
CA GLY A 456 59.59 31.60 -3.66
C GLY A 456 59.32 31.35 -5.15
N ARG A 457 58.73 30.20 -5.47
CA ARG A 457 57.88 29.96 -6.65
C ARG A 457 56.98 28.75 -6.43
N ALA A 458 55.69 28.92 -6.72
CA ALA A 458 54.69 27.87 -6.65
C ALA A 458 54.83 26.88 -7.81
N VAL A 459 54.80 25.58 -7.52
CA VAL A 459 54.74 24.49 -8.51
C VAL A 459 53.39 23.80 -8.40
N ALA A 460 52.63 23.77 -9.49
CA ALA A 460 51.35 23.07 -9.59
C ALA A 460 51.57 21.55 -9.76
N PRO A 461 50.73 20.67 -9.18
CA PRO A 461 50.88 19.24 -9.36
C PRO A 461 50.25 18.78 -10.68
N ALA A 462 51.02 18.00 -11.44
CA ALA A 462 50.62 17.36 -12.68
C ALA A 462 49.64 16.20 -12.43
N SER A 463 48.57 16.16 -13.22
CA SER A 463 47.63 15.05 -13.38
C SER A 463 48.28 13.89 -14.13
N VAL A 464 48.18 12.67 -13.61
CA VAL A 464 48.73 11.47 -14.24
C VAL A 464 47.61 10.46 -14.54
N TRP A 465 47.68 9.91 -15.76
CA TRP A 465 47.01 8.73 -16.33
C TRP A 465 45.76 8.95 -17.19
N ASP A 466 45.99 9.43 -18.42
CA ASP A 466 45.40 8.86 -19.63
C ASP A 466 46.48 8.04 -20.35
N GLN A 467 46.21 6.76 -20.65
CA GLN A 467 46.86 6.05 -21.75
C GLN A 467 45.86 5.11 -22.45
N PRO A 468 45.94 4.97 -23.79
CA PRO A 468 44.95 4.27 -24.59
C PRO A 468 45.31 2.80 -24.85
N ALA A 469 44.27 1.99 -25.05
CA ALA A 469 44.38 0.62 -25.56
C ALA A 469 44.57 0.65 -27.09
N ASN A 470 45.59 -0.05 -27.58
CA ASN A 470 45.78 -0.32 -29.00
C ASN A 470 46.00 -1.83 -29.16
N ALA A 471 45.06 -2.50 -29.82
CA ALA A 471 45.20 -3.89 -30.25
C ALA A 471 44.79 -3.96 -31.74
N GLN A 472 45.74 -4.39 -32.58
CA GLN A 472 45.48 -4.82 -33.95
C GLN A 472 46.02 -6.24 -34.16
N PRO A 473 45.48 -6.99 -35.14
CA PRO A 473 45.60 -8.44 -35.24
C PRO A 473 46.77 -8.89 -36.13
N VAL A 474 47.22 -10.12 -35.94
CA VAL A 474 48.21 -10.81 -36.79
C VAL A 474 47.47 -11.73 -37.79
N PRO A 475 47.79 -11.71 -39.10
CA PRO A 475 47.34 -12.72 -40.06
C PRO A 475 48.31 -13.91 -40.12
N GLY A 476 47.78 -15.07 -40.48
CA GLY A 476 48.51 -16.35 -40.49
C GLY A 476 49.52 -16.54 -41.62
N ALA A 477 50.34 -17.57 -41.42
CA ALA A 477 50.99 -18.42 -42.42
C ALA A 477 51.07 -19.83 -41.83
#